data_AF-A0A180EJC4-F1
#
_entry.id   AF-A0A180EJC4-F1
#
_cell.length_a   1.000
_cell.length_b   1.000
_cell.length_c   1.000
_cell.angle_alpha   90.00
_cell.angle_beta   90.00
_cell.angle_gamma   90.00
#
_symmetry.space_group_name_H-M   'P 1'
#
loop_
_entity.id
_entity.type
_entity.pdbx_description
1 polymer ?
#
loop_
_entity_poly.entity_id
_entity_poly.type
_entity_poly.pdbx_seq_one_letter_code
_entity_poly.pdbx_strand_id
1 'polypeptide(L)'
;MKKLIPFLSTALLLLVAVLMVQGYRNATPGEVLYRQYFQAEMPANAGNTRAVAVATLDPDASLLEQGRRHYLSEDYDLALVSLRAYLESNPFPDDYLPELMAGTSAMATGNYAEGKRYLQQLPDTHDEADAAALWYLSLIDLHEEQLGAARAKLELLSQQPLGSEYPVNEVLGELNAK
;
A
#
# COMPACT_ATOMS: atom_id res chain seq x y z
N MET A 1 -23.03 23.72 -45.66
CA MET A 1 -22.05 23.11 -44.73
C MET A 1 -22.52 22.98 -43.27
N LYS A 2 -23.82 23.13 -42.94
CA LYS A 2 -24.32 23.05 -41.54
C LYS A 2 -24.75 21.64 -41.07
N LYS A 3 -24.81 20.64 -41.95
CA LYS A 3 -25.33 19.29 -41.63
C LYS A 3 -24.24 18.25 -41.25
N LEU A 4 -22.96 18.58 -41.40
CA LEU A 4 -21.83 17.66 -41.13
C LEU A 4 -21.34 17.70 -39.67
N ILE A 5 -21.60 18.81 -38.98
CA ILE A 5 -21.19 19.03 -37.58
C ILE A 5 -21.83 18.02 -36.60
N PRO A 6 -23.15 17.72 -36.65
CA PRO A 6 -23.74 16.77 -35.70
C PRO A 6 -23.21 15.34 -35.87
N PHE A 7 -22.91 14.91 -37.10
CA PHE A 7 -22.33 13.59 -37.35
C PHE A 7 -20.91 13.46 -36.79
N LEU A 8 -20.10 14.53 -36.88
CA LEU A 8 -18.75 14.54 -36.34
C LEU A 8 -18.74 14.44 -34.81
N SER A 9 -19.65 15.17 -34.14
CA SER A 9 -19.78 15.13 -32.67
C SER A 9 -20.26 13.77 -32.16
N THR A 10 -21.16 13.11 -32.89
CA THR A 10 -21.67 11.79 -32.49
C THR A 10 -20.61 10.69 -32.67
N ALA A 11 -19.82 10.76 -33.74
CA ALA A 11 -18.70 9.84 -33.97
C ALA A 11 -17.59 10.02 -32.91
N LEU A 12 -17.31 11.27 -32.51
CA LEU A 12 -16.34 11.56 -31.46
C LEU A 12 -16.78 11.03 -30.08
N LEU A 13 -18.06 11.20 -29.73
CA LEU A 13 -18.63 10.64 -28.50
C LEU A 13 -18.58 9.10 -28.48
N LEU A 14 -18.90 8.45 -29.59
CA LEU A 14 -18.78 7.00 -29.71
C LEU A 14 -17.33 6.53 -29.59
N LEU A 15 -16.37 7.25 -30.16
CA LEU A 15 -14.95 6.94 -30.04
C LEU A 15 -14.46 7.04 -28.59
N VAL A 16 -14.85 8.10 -27.87
CA VAL A 16 -14.53 8.29 -26.45
C VAL A 16 -15.15 7.18 -25.59
N ALA A 17 -16.39 6.80 -25.87
CA ALA A 17 -17.06 5.70 -25.16
C ALA A 17 -16.36 4.35 -25.39
N VAL A 18 -15.93 4.05 -26.61
CA VAL A 18 -15.18 2.82 -26.92
C VAL A 18 -13.82 2.80 -26.22
N LEU A 19 -13.11 3.94 -26.19
CA LEU A 19 -11.83 4.06 -25.48
C LEU A 19 -11.99 3.91 -23.96
N MET A 20 -13.06 4.46 -23.37
CA MET A 20 -13.36 4.24 -21.95
C MET A 20 -13.71 2.78 -21.65
N VAL A 21 -14.50 2.13 -22.49
CA VAL A 21 -14.85 0.71 -22.32
C VAL A 21 -13.62 -0.20 -22.50
N GLN A 22 -12.70 0.14 -23.40
CA GLN A 22 -11.44 -0.59 -23.55
C GLN A 22 -10.50 -0.37 -22.37
N GLY A 23 -10.40 0.86 -21.84
CA GLY A 23 -9.66 1.12 -20.61
C GLY A 23 -10.19 0.33 -19.42
N TYR A 24 -11.52 0.22 -19.29
CA TYR A 24 -12.17 -0.59 -18.26
C TYR A 24 -11.98 -2.10 -18.47
N ARG A 25 -11.97 -2.57 -19.72
CA ARG A 25 -11.67 -3.97 -20.07
C ARG A 25 -10.19 -4.34 -19.89
N ASN A 26 -9.30 -3.37 -19.90
CA ASN A 26 -7.88 -3.54 -19.65
C ASN A 26 -7.50 -3.37 -18.18
N ALA A 27 -8.46 -3.11 -17.28
CA ALA A 27 -8.20 -3.15 -15.85
C ALA A 27 -7.91 -4.61 -15.47
N THR A 28 -6.65 -4.89 -15.20
CA THR A 28 -6.19 -6.21 -14.88
C THR A 28 -6.72 -6.63 -13.49
N PRO A 29 -7.03 -7.92 -13.28
CA PRO A 29 -7.80 -8.37 -12.12
C PRO A 29 -7.10 -8.10 -10.79
N GLY A 30 -5.77 -8.19 -10.74
CA GLY A 30 -4.98 -7.85 -9.56
C GLY A 30 -5.05 -6.36 -9.23
N GLU A 31 -4.94 -5.47 -10.23
CA GLU A 31 -5.04 -4.02 -10.05
C GLU A 31 -6.42 -3.56 -9.53
N VAL A 32 -7.49 -4.28 -9.88
CA VAL A 32 -8.82 -4.02 -9.31
C VAL A 32 -8.84 -4.36 -7.82
N LEU A 33 -8.29 -5.53 -7.45
CA LEU A 33 -8.25 -5.97 -6.06
C LEU A 33 -7.31 -5.11 -5.22
N TYR A 34 -6.15 -4.73 -5.75
CA TYR A 34 -5.24 -3.79 -5.11
C TYR A 34 -5.97 -2.50 -4.72
N ARG A 35 -6.66 -1.86 -5.66
CA ARG A 35 -7.40 -0.60 -5.39
C ARG A 35 -8.56 -0.76 -4.43
N GLN A 36 -9.16 -1.95 -4.36
CA GLN A 36 -10.27 -2.23 -3.46
C GLN A 36 -9.81 -2.47 -2.02
N TYR A 37 -8.65 -3.10 -1.83
CA TYR A 37 -8.20 -3.59 -0.54
C TYR A 37 -6.99 -2.86 0.05
N PHE A 38 -6.25 -2.10 -0.75
CA PHE A 38 -5.15 -1.30 -0.22
C PHE A 38 -5.66 -0.10 0.58
N GLN A 39 -5.27 -0.08 1.84
CA GLN A 39 -5.36 1.07 2.73
C GLN A 39 -4.02 1.18 3.45
N ALA A 40 -3.45 2.38 3.53
CA ALA A 40 -2.24 2.60 4.31
C ALA A 40 -2.64 2.71 5.78
N GLU A 41 -2.81 1.55 6.44
CA GLU A 41 -3.19 1.48 7.85
C GLU A 41 -2.06 0.92 8.71
N MET A 42 -1.94 1.50 9.91
CA MET A 42 -1.17 0.87 10.97
C MET A 42 -1.92 -0.37 11.49
N PRO A 43 -1.22 -1.47 11.84
CA PRO A 43 -1.83 -2.58 12.55
C PRO A 43 -2.54 -2.07 13.81
N ALA A 44 -3.73 -2.60 14.11
CA ALA A 44 -4.60 -2.08 15.17
C ALA A 44 -3.92 -2.00 16.56
N ASN A 45 -2.86 -2.77 16.78
CA ASN A 45 -2.12 -2.87 18.05
C ASN A 45 -0.92 -1.89 18.13
N ALA A 46 -0.51 -1.28 17.01
CA ALA A 46 0.63 -0.37 16.93
C ALA A 46 0.38 0.99 17.63
N GLY A 47 -0.89 1.31 17.94
CA GLY A 47 -1.29 2.55 18.61
C GLY A 47 -0.96 2.62 20.11
N ASN A 48 -0.48 1.53 20.72
CA ASN A 48 -0.22 1.47 22.17
C ASN A 48 1.23 1.79 22.58
N THR A 49 2.12 2.10 21.63
CA THR A 49 3.47 2.52 21.95
C THR A 49 3.41 3.92 22.57
N ARG A 50 3.57 3.95 23.90
CA ARG A 50 3.58 5.14 24.77
C ARG A 50 4.17 6.33 24.04
N ALA A 51 3.43 7.44 24.07
CA ALA A 51 3.99 8.76 23.82
C ALA A 51 5.32 8.89 24.58
N VAL A 52 6.44 8.79 23.86
CA VAL A 52 7.75 9.15 24.40
C VAL A 52 7.75 10.67 24.46
N ALA A 53 7.13 11.19 25.51
CA ALA A 53 7.32 12.56 25.94
C ALA A 53 8.73 12.69 26.52
N VAL A 54 9.74 12.66 25.65
CA VAL A 54 11.07 13.20 25.92
C VAL A 54 11.45 14.06 24.73
N ALA A 55 10.96 15.29 24.74
CA ALA A 55 11.47 16.35 23.89
C ALA A 55 12.89 16.71 24.38
N THR A 56 13.90 16.00 23.91
CA THR A 56 15.30 16.41 24.05
C THR A 56 16.06 16.15 22.76
N LEU A 57 16.28 17.21 21.98
CA LEU A 57 17.46 17.48 21.12
C LEU A 57 17.96 16.41 20.14
N ASP A 58 17.24 15.31 19.92
CA ASP A 58 17.56 14.33 18.90
C ASP A 58 16.83 14.67 17.59
N PRO A 59 17.54 15.11 16.54
CA PRO A 59 16.95 15.40 15.24
C PRO A 59 16.19 14.21 14.66
N ASP A 60 16.65 12.98 14.95
CA ASP A 60 16.06 11.76 14.40
C ASP A 60 14.71 11.46 15.05
N ALA A 61 14.61 11.58 16.38
CA ALA A 61 13.33 11.47 17.09
C ALA A 61 12.31 12.51 16.59
N SER A 62 12.76 13.70 16.18
CA SER A 62 11.90 14.71 15.58
C SER A 62 11.40 14.31 14.19
N LEU A 63 12.25 13.69 13.36
CA LEU A 63 11.87 13.20 12.04
C LEU A 63 10.86 12.05 12.12
N LEU A 64 11.09 11.09 13.03
CA LEU A 64 10.14 9.99 13.25
C LEU A 64 8.77 10.52 13.68
N GLU A 65 8.73 11.46 14.62
CA GLU A 65 7.47 12.05 15.08
C GLU A 65 6.74 12.84 13.98
N GLN A 66 7.48 13.55 13.13
CA GLN A 66 6.91 14.21 11.95
C GLN A 66 6.33 13.18 10.98
N GLY A 67 7.10 12.14 10.64
CA GLY A 67 6.65 11.06 9.76
C GLY A 67 5.38 10.40 10.24
N ARG A 68 5.32 10.04 11.53
CA ARG A 68 4.13 9.48 12.17
C ARG A 68 2.94 10.43 12.11
N ARG A 69 3.13 11.72 12.39
CA ARG A 69 2.04 12.71 12.35
C ARG A 69 1.46 12.85 10.94
N HIS A 70 2.32 12.93 9.94
CA HIS A 70 1.91 13.00 8.54
C HIS A 70 1.19 11.72 8.11
N TYR A 71 1.70 10.55 8.51
CA TYR A 71 1.06 9.25 8.26
C TYR A 71 -0.36 9.19 8.82
N LEU A 72 -0.53 9.55 10.10
CA LEU A 72 -1.84 9.58 10.77
C LEU A 72 -2.78 10.66 10.22
N SER A 73 -2.25 11.65 9.51
CA SER A 73 -3.04 12.68 8.81
C SER A 73 -3.26 12.35 7.34
N GLU A 74 -2.87 11.15 6.90
CA GLU A 74 -2.94 10.66 5.51
C GLU A 74 -2.13 11.51 4.50
N ASP A 75 -1.18 12.31 4.99
CA ASP A 75 -0.25 13.09 4.17
C ASP A 75 0.96 12.22 3.83
N TYR A 76 0.73 11.19 3.00
CA TYR A 76 1.71 10.13 2.75
C TYR A 76 2.97 10.62 2.01
N ASP A 77 2.87 11.69 1.22
CA ASP A 77 4.04 12.31 0.59
C ASP A 77 4.98 12.90 1.65
N LEU A 78 4.45 13.69 2.59
CA LEU A 78 5.26 14.24 3.69
C LEU A 78 5.69 13.15 4.68
N ALA A 79 4.83 12.16 4.94
CA ALA A 79 5.17 11.02 5.78
C ALA A 79 6.39 10.27 5.22
N LEU A 80 6.36 9.94 3.93
CA LEU A 80 7.46 9.25 3.26
C LEU A 80 8.75 10.07 3.30
N VAL A 81 8.70 11.38 3.07
CA VAL A 81 9.89 12.25 3.15
C VAL A 81 10.51 12.22 4.54
N SER A 82 9.71 12.40 5.60
CA SER A 82 10.19 12.39 6.98
C SER A 82 10.71 11.01 7.40
N LEU A 83 10.01 9.93 7.05
CA LEU A 83 10.40 8.57 7.40
C LEU A 83 11.65 8.11 6.65
N ARG A 84 11.79 8.50 5.38
CA ARG A 84 13.02 8.25 4.61
C ARG A 84 14.22 8.92 5.28
N ALA A 85 14.09 10.19 5.66
CA ALA A 85 15.15 10.92 6.36
C ALA A 85 15.51 10.27 7.71
N TYR A 86 14.51 9.80 8.47
CA TYR A 86 14.76 9.06 9.72
C TYR A 86 15.50 7.74 9.48
N LEU A 87 15.08 6.94 8.50
CA LEU A 87 15.68 5.64 8.18
C LEU A 87 17.07 5.77 7.55
N GLU A 88 17.42 6.93 6.97
CA GLU A 88 18.78 7.21 6.49
C GLU A 88 19.78 7.34 7.66
N SER A 89 19.38 7.97 8.77
CA SER A 89 20.21 8.04 9.98
C SER A 89 20.07 6.82 10.89
N ASN A 90 18.94 6.11 10.79
CA ASN A 90 18.61 4.93 11.60
C ASN A 90 18.31 3.73 10.69
N PRO A 91 19.33 3.13 10.04
CA PRO A 91 19.13 2.04 9.09
C PRO A 91 18.67 0.71 9.72
N PHE A 92 18.70 0.63 11.06
CA PHE A 92 18.23 -0.50 11.86
C PHE A 92 17.51 0.04 13.10
N PRO A 93 16.27 0.55 12.95
CA PRO A 93 15.50 1.07 14.07
C PRO A 93 15.18 -0.04 15.08
N ASP A 94 14.92 0.37 16.32
CA ASP A 94 14.61 -0.55 17.42
C ASP A 94 13.25 -1.26 17.25
N ASP A 95 12.35 -0.69 16.44
CA ASP A 95 11.05 -1.25 16.09
C ASP A 95 10.81 -1.19 14.58
N TYR A 96 9.84 -1.96 14.07
CA TYR A 96 9.56 -2.13 12.63
C TYR A 96 8.57 -1.11 12.03
N LEU A 97 7.96 -0.26 12.87
CA LEU A 97 6.91 0.67 12.46
C LEU A 97 7.41 1.76 11.50
N PRO A 98 8.63 2.33 11.65
CA PRO A 98 9.19 3.26 10.68
C PRO A 98 9.21 2.69 9.26
N GLU A 99 9.70 1.47 9.09
CA GLU A 99 9.72 0.78 7.79
C GLU A 99 8.33 0.47 7.29
N LEU A 100 7.42 0.02 8.16
CA LEU A 100 6.05 -0.27 7.76
C LEU A 100 5.32 0.99 7.28
N MET A 101 5.45 2.10 8.02
CA MET A 101 4.88 3.40 7.63
C MET A 101 5.52 3.92 6.35
N ALA A 102 6.83 3.79 6.19
CA ALA A 102 7.53 4.20 4.97
C ALA A 102 7.08 3.37 3.77
N GLY A 103 6.97 2.05 3.95
CA GLY A 103 6.54 1.11 2.93
C GLY A 103 5.13 1.39 2.42
N THR A 104 4.18 1.56 3.35
CA THR A 104 2.78 1.84 3.03
C THR A 104 2.57 3.26 2.50
N SER A 105 3.31 4.27 2.98
CA SER A 105 3.30 5.62 2.40
C SER A 105 3.85 5.63 0.97
N ALA A 106 4.92 4.87 0.71
CA ALA A 106 5.47 4.70 -0.63
C ALA A 106 4.46 4.03 -1.56
N MET A 107 3.73 3.00 -1.11
CA MET A 107 2.64 2.41 -1.90
C MET A 107 1.52 3.43 -2.18
N ALA A 108 1.08 4.20 -1.18
CA ALA A 108 0.01 5.19 -1.32
C ALA A 108 0.35 6.32 -2.30
N THR A 109 1.64 6.63 -2.44
CA THR A 109 2.17 7.66 -3.35
C THR A 109 2.61 7.10 -4.70
N GLY A 110 2.38 5.80 -4.97
CA GLY A 110 2.73 5.13 -6.23
C GLY A 110 4.20 4.75 -6.37
N ASN A 111 5.00 4.89 -5.31
CA ASN A 111 6.41 4.50 -5.24
C ASN A 111 6.57 3.01 -4.88
N TYR A 112 5.94 2.11 -5.63
CA TYR A 112 5.83 0.67 -5.29
C TYR A 112 7.16 -0.04 -5.08
N ALA A 113 8.18 0.23 -5.90
CA ALA A 113 9.48 -0.40 -5.76
C ALA A 113 10.18 -0.02 -4.45
N GLU A 114 10.03 1.23 -4.01
CA GLU A 114 10.52 1.68 -2.72
C GLU A 114 9.71 1.09 -1.57
N GLY A 115 8.38 1.05 -1.71
CA GLY A 115 7.49 0.41 -0.75
C GLY A 115 7.86 -1.05 -0.50
N LYS A 116 8.07 -1.82 -1.58
CA LYS A 116 8.53 -3.21 -1.54
C LYS A 116 9.85 -3.37 -0.79
N ARG A 117 10.80 -2.45 -1.00
CA ARG A 117 12.11 -2.48 -0.31
C ARG A 117 11.95 -2.33 1.20
N TYR A 118 11.14 -1.38 1.67
CA TYR A 118 10.92 -1.20 3.11
C TYR A 118 10.17 -2.39 3.72
N LEU A 119 9.13 -2.90 3.04
CA LEU A 119 8.36 -4.04 3.53
C LEU A 119 9.18 -5.34 3.60
N GLN A 120 10.16 -5.52 2.71
CA GLN A 120 11.09 -6.65 2.75
C GLN A 120 12.13 -6.57 3.88
N GLN A 121 12.26 -5.41 4.53
CA GLN A 121 13.14 -5.21 5.68
C GLN A 121 12.44 -5.53 7.02
N LEU A 122 11.11 -5.73 7.00
CA LEU A 122 10.36 -6.08 8.20
C LEU A 122 10.83 -7.45 8.76
N PRO A 123 10.99 -7.57 10.08
CA PRO A 123 11.45 -8.80 10.70
C PRO A 123 10.41 -9.91 10.61
N ASP A 124 10.82 -11.08 10.12
CA ASP A 124 9.99 -12.30 10.06
C ASP A 124 9.81 -12.99 11.43
N THR A 125 10.64 -12.61 12.41
CA THR A 125 10.57 -13.13 13.79
C THR A 125 9.53 -12.43 14.66
N HIS A 126 8.94 -11.33 14.18
CA HIS A 126 7.91 -10.58 14.87
C HIS A 126 6.58 -10.82 14.16
N ASP A 127 5.68 -11.60 14.77
CA ASP A 127 4.43 -12.07 14.14
C ASP A 127 3.63 -10.93 13.46
N GLU A 128 3.50 -9.77 14.13
CA GLU A 128 2.77 -8.62 13.58
C GLU A 128 3.46 -7.99 12.37
N ALA A 129 4.79 -7.99 12.34
CA ALA A 129 5.57 -7.44 11.25
C ALA A 129 5.59 -8.39 10.04
N ASP A 130 5.72 -9.70 10.28
CA ASP A 130 5.63 -10.73 9.24
C ASP A 130 4.23 -10.73 8.60
N ALA A 131 3.17 -10.69 9.41
CA ALA A 131 1.81 -10.63 8.90
C ALA A 131 1.56 -9.38 8.05
N ALA A 132 2.03 -8.20 8.50
CA ALA A 132 1.94 -6.97 7.72
C ALA A 132 2.76 -7.03 6.43
N ALA A 133 3.97 -7.61 6.47
CA ALA A 133 4.80 -7.79 5.29
C ALA A 133 4.10 -8.69 4.27
N LEU A 134 3.57 -9.83 4.69
CA LEU A 134 2.83 -10.75 3.82
C LEU A 134 1.61 -10.06 3.18
N TRP A 135 0.85 -9.31 3.97
CA TRP A 135 -0.31 -8.57 3.47
C TRP A 135 0.11 -7.53 2.42
N TYR A 136 0.94 -6.56 2.79
CA TYR A 136 1.26 -5.44 1.89
C TYR A 136 2.10 -5.86 0.68
N LEU A 137 3.00 -6.84 0.81
CA LEU A 137 3.71 -7.41 -0.33
C LEU A 137 2.77 -8.16 -1.28
N SER A 138 1.74 -8.84 -0.77
CA SER A 138 0.73 -9.47 -1.63
C SER A 138 -0.06 -8.42 -2.43
N LEU A 139 -0.35 -7.27 -1.84
CA LEU A 139 -1.02 -6.15 -2.51
C LEU A 139 -0.14 -5.55 -3.62
N ILE A 140 1.18 -5.42 -3.40
CA ILE A 140 2.10 -5.04 -4.46
C ILE A 140 2.10 -6.08 -5.59
N ASP A 141 2.14 -7.37 -5.25
CA ASP A 141 2.11 -8.43 -6.26
C ASP A 141 0.76 -8.44 -7.04
N LEU A 142 -0.36 -8.05 -6.42
CA LEU A 142 -1.63 -7.84 -7.12
C LEU A 142 -1.54 -6.67 -8.11
N HIS A 143 -1.02 -5.52 -7.68
CA HIS A 143 -0.78 -4.36 -8.53
C HIS A 143 0.12 -4.70 -9.74
N GLU A 144 1.15 -5.51 -9.51
CA GLU A 144 2.11 -5.97 -10.53
C GLU A 144 1.58 -7.14 -11.39
N GLU A 145 0.31 -7.57 -11.21
CA GLU A 145 -0.31 -8.73 -11.87
C GLU A 145 0.42 -10.07 -11.65
N GLN A 146 1.19 -10.18 -10.57
CA GLN A 146 1.85 -11.40 -10.11
C GLN A 146 0.89 -12.24 -9.24
N LEU A 147 -0.26 -12.61 -9.81
CA LEU A 147 -1.36 -13.24 -9.06
C LEU A 147 -0.95 -14.52 -8.31
N GLY A 148 -0.03 -15.30 -8.86
CA GLY A 148 0.51 -16.49 -8.20
C GLY A 148 1.33 -16.17 -6.95
N ALA A 149 2.14 -15.11 -7.01
CA ALA A 149 2.95 -14.66 -5.87
C ALA A 149 2.07 -14.02 -4.77
N ALA A 150 1.08 -13.23 -5.19
CA ALA A 150 0.07 -12.68 -4.28
C ALA A 150 -0.70 -13.78 -3.57
N ARG A 151 -1.23 -14.76 -4.31
CA ARG A 151 -1.97 -15.90 -3.75
C ARG A 151 -1.14 -16.67 -2.74
N ALA A 152 0.12 -17.00 -3.06
CA ALA A 152 0.98 -17.75 -2.15
C ALA A 152 1.21 -17.03 -0.80
N LYS A 153 1.39 -15.70 -0.82
CA LYS A 153 1.54 -14.89 0.41
C LYS A 153 0.25 -14.82 1.21
N LEU A 154 -0.88 -14.63 0.53
CA LEU A 154 -2.20 -14.62 1.16
C LEU A 154 -2.56 -15.97 1.78
N GLU A 155 -2.26 -17.08 1.10
CA GLU A 155 -2.44 -18.43 1.64
C GLU A 155 -1.57 -18.68 2.87
N LEU A 156 -0.32 -18.21 2.86
CA LEU A 156 0.56 -18.27 4.02
C LEU A 156 -0.01 -17.45 5.20
N LEU A 157 -0.41 -16.21 4.94
CA LEU A 157 -1.00 -15.33 5.95
C LEU A 157 -2.30 -15.91 6.53
N SER A 158 -3.14 -16.54 5.71
CA SER A 158 -4.40 -17.17 6.15
C SER A 158 -4.21 -18.29 7.19
N GLN A 159 -3.02 -18.88 7.25
CA GLN A 159 -2.66 -19.93 8.20
C GLN A 159 -2.08 -19.38 9.51
N GLN A 160 -1.76 -18.08 9.56
CA GLN A 160 -1.25 -17.42 10.75
C GLN A 160 -2.40 -16.91 11.64
N PRO A 161 -2.21 -16.85 12.98
CA PRO A 161 -3.22 -16.29 13.90
C PRO A 161 -3.66 -14.87 13.52
N LEU A 162 -2.71 -14.04 13.08
CA LEU A 162 -2.93 -12.65 12.68
C LEU A 162 -3.54 -12.50 11.28
N GLY A 163 -3.69 -13.59 10.52
CA GLY A 163 -4.34 -13.54 9.21
C GLY A 163 -5.80 -13.09 9.26
N SER A 164 -6.45 -13.22 10.42
CA SER A 164 -7.83 -12.74 10.64
C SER A 164 -7.94 -11.21 10.81
N GLU A 165 -6.82 -10.51 10.99
CA GLU A 165 -6.78 -9.04 11.04
C GLU A 165 -6.85 -8.41 9.65
N TYR A 166 -6.69 -9.20 8.59
CA TYR A 166 -6.71 -8.77 7.21
C TYR A 166 -7.84 -9.45 6.43
N PRO A 167 -8.37 -8.84 5.36
CA PRO A 167 -9.45 -9.43 4.54
C PRO A 167 -8.94 -10.55 3.59
N VAL A 168 -8.05 -11.43 4.08
CA VAL A 168 -7.34 -12.44 3.28
C VAL A 168 -8.30 -13.39 2.56
N ASN A 169 -9.30 -13.90 3.29
CA ASN A 169 -10.26 -14.86 2.74
C ASN A 169 -11.14 -14.24 1.64
N GLU A 170 -11.43 -12.95 1.74
CA GLU A 170 -12.22 -12.21 0.76
C GLU A 170 -11.41 -12.04 -0.52
N VAL A 171 -10.16 -11.57 -0.40
CA VAL A 171 -9.23 -11.43 -1.54
C VAL A 171 -8.97 -12.77 -2.22
N LEU A 172 -8.71 -13.84 -1.47
CA LEU A 172 -8.52 -15.18 -2.02
C LEU A 172 -9.77 -15.70 -2.74
N GLY A 173 -10.96 -15.43 -2.19
CA GLY A 173 -12.24 -15.77 -2.82
C GLY A 173 -12.41 -15.08 -4.18
N GLU A 174 -12.13 -13.78 -4.24
CA GLU A 174 -12.22 -13.01 -5.48
C GLU A 174 -11.15 -13.39 -6.52
N LEU A 175 -9.93 -13.71 -6.08
CA LEU A 175 -8.85 -14.21 -6.94
C LEU A 175 -9.15 -15.57 -7.58
N ASN A 176 -9.97 -16.40 -6.93
CA ASN A 176 -10.33 -17.73 -7.41
C ASN A 176 -11.59 -17.72 -8.28
N ALA A 177 -12.40 -16.66 -8.20
CA ALA A 177 -13.62 -16.49 -8.99
C ALA A 177 -13.37 -15.90 -10.39
N LYS A 178 -12.16 -15.42 -10.66
CA LYS A 178 -11.73 -14.81 -11.93
C LYS A 178 -10.83 -15.77 -12.72
#